data_AF-A0A3A4JNA2-F1
#
_entry.id   AF-A0A3A4JNA2-F1
#
_cell.length_a   1.000
_cell.length_b   1.000
_cell.length_c   1.000
_cell.angle_alpha   90.00
_cell.angle_beta   90.00
_cell.angle_gamma   90.00
#
_symmetry.space_group_name_H-M   'P 1'
#
loop_
_entity.id
_entity.type
_entity.pdbx_description
1 polymer ?
#
loop_
_entity_poly.entity_id
_entity_poly.type
_entity_poly.pdbx_seq_one_letter_code
_entity_poly.pdbx_strand_id
1 'polypeptide(L)'
;MKQLKLAKHFAKTSALFWLCAIWSVSVLGMCVMEFLKFDAFTTPRSLPFIYAVLIFTYFCRKEIDRWLGKFWKKRQGEYFFVAWWCTLLIMYVLVFLFPQKFILPRKMLETCLAMTLPFLLTEISKKLHACRHALKSLFHKPKCRSHRLT
;
A
#
# COMPACT_ATOMS: atom_id res chain seq x y z
N MET A 1 17.13 -13.77 26.22
CA MET A 1 15.73 -13.26 26.24
C MET A 1 15.39 -12.21 25.17
N LYS A 2 16.32 -11.34 24.71
CA LYS A 2 16.07 -10.35 23.63
C LYS A 2 15.78 -10.98 22.25
N GLN A 3 16.45 -12.08 21.91
CA GLN A 3 16.27 -12.77 20.61
C GLN A 3 14.86 -13.37 20.42
N LEU A 4 14.22 -13.82 21.51
CA LEU A 4 12.88 -14.39 21.44
C LEU A 4 11.79 -13.33 21.17
N LYS A 5 11.94 -12.13 21.77
CA LYS A 5 11.05 -10.98 21.49
C LYS A 5 11.20 -10.48 20.06
N LEU A 6 12.43 -10.49 19.52
CA LEU A 6 12.70 -10.15 18.13
C LEU A 6 12.03 -11.14 17.17
N ALA A 7 12.20 -12.45 17.37
CA ALA A 7 11.57 -13.48 16.53
C ALA A 7 10.03 -13.40 16.56
N LYS A 8 9.43 -13.19 17.74
CA LYS A 8 7.97 -13.02 17.88
C LYS A 8 7.46 -11.76 17.18
N HIS A 9 8.22 -10.67 17.22
CA HIS A 9 7.87 -9.41 16.56
C HIS A 9 8.01 -9.51 15.03
N PHE A 10 9.02 -10.23 14.54
CA PHE A 10 9.18 -10.54 13.11
C PHE A 10 8.05 -11.46 12.60
N ALA A 11 7.72 -12.54 13.33
CA ALA A 11 6.63 -13.46 12.97
C ALA A 11 5.25 -12.79 12.94
N LYS A 12 4.96 -11.90 13.90
CA LYS A 12 3.71 -11.12 13.95
C LYS A 12 3.58 -10.13 12.79
N THR A 13 4.71 -9.70 12.23
CA THR A 13 4.77 -8.71 11.16
C THR A 13 4.65 -9.36 9.78
N SER A 14 5.24 -10.56 9.60
CA SER A 14 5.02 -11.38 8.41
C SER A 14 3.58 -11.88 8.28
N ALA A 15 2.90 -12.20 9.39
CA ALA A 15 1.53 -12.69 9.36
C ALA A 15 0.53 -11.68 8.76
N LEU A 16 0.65 -10.39 9.12
CA LEU A 16 -0.21 -9.35 8.53
C LEU A 16 0.04 -9.15 7.05
N PHE A 17 1.31 -9.19 6.62
CA PHE A 17 1.64 -9.10 5.20
C PHE A 17 1.02 -10.26 4.42
N TRP A 18 1.19 -11.50 4.89
CA TRP A 18 0.60 -12.67 4.24
C TRP A 18 -0.93 -12.64 4.25
N LEU A 19 -1.55 -12.17 5.33
CA LEU A 19 -3.00 -11.99 5.39
C LEU A 19 -3.47 -10.98 4.34
N CYS A 20 -2.82 -9.81 4.23
CA CYS A 20 -3.12 -8.84 3.17
C CYS A 20 -2.85 -9.40 1.77
N ALA A 21 -1.80 -10.20 1.58
CA ALA A 21 -1.45 -10.80 0.31
C ALA A 21 -2.51 -11.81 -0.15
N ILE A 22 -2.86 -12.76 0.72
CA ILE A 22 -3.90 -13.75 0.47
C ILE A 22 -5.23 -13.05 0.20
N TRP A 23 -5.59 -12.07 1.04
CA TRP A 23 -6.83 -11.32 0.84
C TRP A 23 -6.83 -10.57 -0.50
N SER A 24 -5.74 -9.88 -0.83
CA SER A 24 -5.58 -9.17 -2.10
C SER A 24 -5.74 -10.11 -3.30
N VAL A 25 -5.11 -11.28 -3.27
CA VAL A 25 -5.22 -12.28 -4.35
C VAL A 25 -6.65 -12.82 -4.44
N SER A 26 -7.31 -13.10 -3.32
CA SER A 26 -8.70 -13.55 -3.30
C SER A 26 -9.66 -12.52 -3.90
N VAL A 27 -9.56 -11.24 -3.51
CA VAL A 27 -10.42 -10.19 -4.08
C VAL A 27 -10.14 -10.02 -5.57
N LEU A 28 -8.86 -9.97 -5.95
CA LEU A 28 -8.48 -9.83 -7.36
C LEU A 28 -9.04 -10.99 -8.19
N GLY A 29 -8.95 -12.22 -7.68
CA GLY A 29 -9.52 -13.40 -8.32
C GLY A 29 -11.04 -13.30 -8.48
N MET A 30 -11.76 -12.84 -7.45
CA MET A 30 -13.22 -12.61 -7.55
C MET A 30 -13.56 -11.58 -8.62
N CYS A 31 -12.85 -10.45 -8.67
CA CYS A 31 -13.07 -9.43 -9.70
C CYS A 31 -12.74 -9.93 -11.11
N VAL A 32 -11.71 -10.76 -11.26
CA VAL A 32 -11.35 -11.38 -12.55
C VAL A 32 -12.41 -12.40 -12.97
N MET A 33 -12.92 -13.22 -12.07
CA MET A 33 -14.00 -14.17 -12.37
C MET A 33 -15.30 -13.46 -12.76
N GLU A 34 -15.67 -12.39 -12.06
CA GLU A 34 -16.80 -11.53 -12.42
C GLU A 34 -16.61 -10.91 -13.83
N PHE A 35 -15.39 -10.46 -14.14
CA PHE A 35 -15.06 -9.90 -15.46
C PHE A 35 -15.18 -10.90 -16.60
N LEU A 36 -14.80 -12.17 -16.37
CA LEU A 36 -14.85 -13.24 -17.37
C LEU A 36 -16.28 -13.75 -17.67
N LYS A 37 -17.32 -13.06 -17.19
CA LYS A 37 -18.73 -13.40 -17.39
C LYS A 37 -19.07 -14.83 -16.99
N PHE A 38 -18.49 -15.29 -15.88
CA PHE A 38 -19.16 -16.34 -15.12
C PHE A 38 -20.37 -15.71 -14.45
N ASP A 39 -21.48 -15.55 -15.18
CA ASP A 39 -22.77 -14.96 -14.74
C ASP A 39 -23.35 -15.59 -13.45
N ALA A 40 -22.69 -16.62 -12.93
CA ALA A 40 -22.95 -17.26 -11.65
C ALA A 40 -22.33 -16.53 -10.43
N PHE A 41 -21.40 -15.59 -10.61
CA PHE A 41 -20.66 -14.98 -9.49
C PHE A 41 -20.81 -13.47 -9.43
N THR A 42 -21.38 -12.99 -8.32
CA THR A 42 -21.47 -11.56 -8.01
C THR A 42 -20.55 -11.25 -6.82
N THR A 43 -19.64 -10.29 -6.97
CA THR A 43 -18.76 -9.89 -5.87
C THR A 43 -19.59 -9.17 -4.78
N PRO A 44 -19.48 -9.55 -3.50
CA PRO A 44 -20.24 -8.91 -2.42
C PRO A 44 -19.95 -7.40 -2.35
N ARG A 45 -21.01 -6.60 -2.18
CA ARG A 45 -20.89 -5.13 -2.15
C ARG A 45 -20.02 -4.59 -1.02
N SER A 46 -19.94 -5.31 0.11
CA SER A 46 -19.13 -4.95 1.28
C SER A 46 -17.65 -5.27 1.13
N LEU A 47 -17.27 -6.05 0.12
CA LEU A 47 -15.94 -6.61 -0.01
C LEU A 47 -14.84 -5.55 -0.25
N PRO A 48 -15.02 -4.54 -1.14
CA PRO A 48 -14.04 -3.47 -1.29
C PRO A 48 -13.80 -2.68 0.00
N PHE A 49 -14.85 -2.46 0.80
CA PHE A 49 -14.75 -1.72 2.04
C PHE A 49 -13.93 -2.47 3.10
N ILE A 50 -14.24 -3.75 3.31
CA ILE A 50 -13.50 -4.61 4.25
C ILE A 50 -12.02 -4.70 3.85
N TYR A 51 -11.76 -4.87 2.56
CA TYR A 51 -10.40 -4.90 2.03
C TYR A 51 -9.67 -3.57 2.22
N ALA A 52 -10.33 -2.45 1.96
CA ALA A 52 -9.76 -1.12 2.16
C ALA A 52 -9.36 -0.89 3.63
N VAL A 53 -10.21 -1.29 4.59
CA VAL A 53 -9.91 -1.21 6.03
C VAL A 53 -8.70 -2.07 6.40
N LEU A 54 -8.60 -3.28 5.84
CA LEU A 54 -7.49 -4.19 6.09
C LEU A 54 -6.16 -3.60 5.59
N ILE A 55 -6.15 -3.09 4.36
CA ILE A 55 -4.99 -2.44 3.75
C ILE A 55 -4.60 -1.19 4.52
N PHE A 56 -5.59 -0.37 4.90
CA PHE A 56 -5.37 0.83 5.69
C PHE A 56 -4.74 0.50 7.05
N THR A 57 -5.21 -0.56 7.71
CA THR A 57 -4.64 -1.03 8.99
C THR A 57 -3.18 -1.46 8.82
N TYR A 58 -2.88 -2.23 7.78
CA TYR A 58 -1.51 -2.61 7.45
C TYR A 58 -0.63 -1.39 7.18
N PHE A 59 -1.15 -0.42 6.43
CA PHE A 59 -0.48 0.84 6.13
C PHE A 59 -0.16 1.64 7.40
N CYS A 60 -1.16 1.91 8.25
CA CYS A 60 -0.99 2.65 9.50
C CYS A 60 0.06 1.99 10.40
N ARG A 61 0.05 0.66 10.51
CA ARG A 61 1.02 -0.05 11.33
C ARG A 61 2.45 0.08 10.79
N LYS A 62 2.63 -0.07 9.47
CA LYS A 62 3.92 0.13 8.81
C LYS A 62 4.42 1.57 8.98
N GLU A 63 3.52 2.53 8.90
CA GLU A 63 3.83 3.94 9.04
C GLU A 63 4.26 4.28 10.46
N ILE A 64 3.54 3.81 11.48
CA ILE A 64 3.93 3.93 12.89
C ILE A 64 5.33 3.36 13.13
N ASP A 65 5.62 2.16 12.60
CA ASP A 65 6.95 1.55 12.74
C ASP A 65 8.06 2.37 12.04
N ARG A 66 7.73 3.07 10.94
CA ARG A 66 8.66 3.99 10.24
C ARG A 66 9.01 5.19 11.10
N TRP A 67 8.03 5.82 11.74
CA TRP A 67 8.24 6.95 12.65
C TRP A 67 8.98 6.53 13.94
N LEU A 68 8.84 5.28 14.37
CA LEU A 68 9.57 4.71 15.51
C LEU A 68 11.00 4.26 15.19
N GLY A 69 11.49 4.47 13.95
CA GLY A 69 12.87 4.15 13.56
C GLY A 69 13.17 2.66 13.42
N LYS A 70 12.14 1.79 13.34
CA LYS A 70 12.35 0.36 13.07
C LYS A 70 12.61 0.16 11.57
N PHE A 71 13.78 -0.35 11.22
CA PHE A 71 14.14 -0.70 9.85
C PHE A 71 13.24 -1.84 9.34
N TRP A 72 12.21 -1.48 8.58
CA TRP A 72 11.46 -2.43 7.78
C TRP A 72 12.17 -2.68 6.44
N LYS A 73 12.27 -3.95 6.03
CA LYS A 73 12.77 -4.34 4.70
C LYS A 73 11.94 -3.63 3.61
N LYS A 74 12.64 -3.03 2.65
CA LYS A 74 12.14 -2.14 1.60
C LYS A 74 10.99 -2.77 0.77
N ARG A 75 10.00 -1.93 0.43
CA ARG A 75 9.14 -1.96 -0.80
C ARG A 75 8.00 -2.97 -0.97
N GLN A 76 7.58 -3.74 0.03
CA GLN A 76 6.52 -4.73 -0.23
C GLN A 76 5.12 -4.17 -0.59
N GLY A 77 4.83 -2.90 -0.26
CA GLY A 77 3.52 -2.28 -0.55
C GLY A 77 3.33 -1.80 -1.99
N GLU A 78 4.43 -1.51 -2.70
CA GLU A 78 4.38 -0.99 -4.08
C GLU A 78 3.86 -2.07 -5.05
N TYR A 79 4.17 -3.34 -4.78
CA TYR A 79 3.70 -4.47 -5.59
C TYR A 79 2.19 -4.59 -5.63
N PHE A 80 1.50 -4.37 -4.51
CA PHE A 80 0.04 -4.41 -4.49
C PHE A 80 -0.53 -3.32 -5.40
N PHE A 81 -0.07 -2.07 -5.23
CA PHE A 81 -0.53 -0.96 -6.06
C PHE A 81 -0.33 -1.25 -7.55
N VAL A 82 0.88 -1.67 -7.94
CA VAL A 82 1.20 -1.98 -9.35
C VAL A 82 0.34 -3.14 -9.86
N ALA A 83 0.19 -4.22 -9.10
CA ALA A 83 -0.61 -5.37 -9.52
C ALA A 83 -2.09 -5.01 -9.77
N TRP A 84 -2.70 -4.22 -8.87
CA TRP A 84 -4.08 -3.76 -9.00
C TRP A 84 -4.27 -2.87 -10.23
N TRP A 85 -3.40 -1.86 -10.41
CA TRP A 85 -3.47 -0.95 -11.56
C TRP A 85 -3.15 -1.65 -12.89
N CYS A 86 -2.18 -2.56 -12.93
CA CYS A 86 -1.89 -3.35 -14.13
C CYS A 86 -3.08 -4.23 -14.51
N THR A 87 -3.72 -4.88 -13.53
CA THR A 87 -4.90 -5.72 -13.80
C THR A 87 -6.06 -4.89 -14.32
N LEU A 88 -6.32 -3.72 -13.72
CA LEU A 88 -7.35 -2.80 -14.20
C LEU A 88 -7.06 -2.34 -15.65
N LEU A 89 -5.81 -2.01 -15.95
CA LEU A 89 -5.40 -1.61 -17.30
C LEU A 89 -5.61 -2.73 -18.31
N ILE A 90 -5.25 -3.97 -17.97
CA ILE A 90 -5.49 -5.14 -18.81
C ILE A 90 -7.00 -5.32 -19.06
N MET A 91 -7.84 -5.21 -18.04
CA MET A 91 -9.30 -5.30 -18.20
C MET A 91 -9.84 -4.22 -19.13
N TYR A 92 -9.36 -2.97 -19.02
CA TYR A 92 -9.74 -1.90 -19.95
C TYR A 92 -9.35 -2.20 -21.39
N VAL A 93 -8.13 -2.70 -21.62
CA VAL A 93 -7.67 -3.11 -22.95
C VAL A 93 -8.54 -4.24 -23.50
N LEU A 94 -8.91 -5.23 -22.69
CA LEU A 94 -9.79 -6.33 -23.12
C LEU A 94 -11.21 -5.87 -23.45
N VAL A 95 -11.78 -4.95 -22.67
CA VAL A 95 -13.10 -4.34 -22.98
C VAL A 95 -13.03 -3.54 -24.28
N PHE A 96 -11.95 -2.80 -24.50
CA PHE A 96 -11.74 -2.04 -25.73
C PHE A 96 -11.63 -2.96 -26.96
N LEU A 97 -10.92 -4.08 -26.85
CA LEU A 97 -10.76 -5.05 -27.94
C LEU A 97 -12.02 -5.90 -28.17
N PHE A 98 -12.79 -6.21 -27.12
CA PHE A 98 -13.95 -7.10 -27.18
C PHE A 98 -15.17 -6.52 -26.43
N PRO A 99 -15.76 -5.42 -26.92
CA PRO A 99 -16.80 -4.67 -26.20
C PRO A 99 -18.08 -5.48 -25.95
N GLN A 100 -18.38 -6.46 -26.80
CA GLN A 100 -19.57 -7.31 -26.65
C GLN A 100 -19.37 -8.44 -25.61
N LYS A 101 -18.10 -8.80 -25.31
CA LYS A 101 -17.78 -9.98 -24.49
C LYS A 101 -17.45 -9.66 -23.05
N PHE A 102 -17.05 -8.43 -22.71
CA PHE A 102 -16.64 -8.08 -21.35
C PHE A 102 -17.34 -6.84 -20.83
N ILE A 103 -17.69 -6.86 -19.55
CA ILE A 103 -18.22 -5.70 -18.82
C ILE A 103 -17.29 -5.46 -17.65
N LEU A 104 -16.80 -4.22 -17.51
CA LEU A 104 -15.88 -3.88 -16.43
C LEU A 104 -16.62 -3.84 -15.09
N PRO A 105 -16.24 -4.66 -14.09
CA PRO A 105 -16.89 -4.64 -12.79
C PRO A 105 -16.59 -3.32 -12.07
N ARG A 106 -17.65 -2.57 -11.70
CA ARG A 106 -17.52 -1.29 -10.98
C ARG A 106 -16.70 -1.42 -9.69
N LYS A 107 -16.77 -2.59 -9.05
CA LYS A 107 -16.05 -2.92 -7.80
C LYS A 107 -14.54 -2.97 -7.96
N MET A 108 -14.04 -3.32 -9.14
CA MET A 108 -12.61 -3.25 -9.44
C MET A 108 -12.11 -1.81 -9.39
N LEU A 109 -12.86 -0.89 -9.99
CA LEU A 109 -12.52 0.53 -10.01
C LEU A 109 -12.59 1.17 -8.61
N GLU A 110 -13.67 0.90 -7.87
CA GLU A 110 -13.82 1.35 -6.47
C GLU A 110 -12.64 0.89 -5.61
N THR A 111 -12.20 -0.37 -5.78
CA THR A 111 -11.08 -0.93 -5.02
C THR A 111 -9.75 -0.29 -5.39
N CYS A 112 -9.48 -0.05 -6.68
CA CYS A 112 -8.26 0.63 -7.13
C CYS A 112 -8.16 2.06 -6.60
N LEU A 113 -9.28 2.80 -6.59
CA LEU A 113 -9.34 4.13 -5.99
C LEU A 113 -9.06 4.06 -4.48
N ALA A 114 -9.67 3.11 -3.78
CA ALA A 114 -9.45 2.90 -2.35
C ALA A 114 -7.98 2.56 -2.03
N MET A 115 -7.27 1.83 -2.90
CA MET A 115 -5.83 1.56 -2.77
C MET A 115 -4.95 2.80 -3.00
N THR A 116 -5.43 3.76 -3.78
CA THR A 116 -4.65 4.95 -4.14
C THR A 116 -4.52 5.90 -2.95
N LEU A 117 -5.54 6.00 -2.10
CA LEU A 117 -5.52 6.82 -0.88
C LEU A 117 -4.35 6.49 0.08
N PRO A 118 -4.19 5.25 0.59
CA PRO A 118 -3.08 4.90 1.47
C PRO A 118 -1.72 5.02 0.77
N PHE A 119 -1.65 4.78 -0.55
CA PHE A 119 -0.41 4.98 -1.31
C PHE A 119 0.02 6.46 -1.32
N LEU A 120 -0.89 7.38 -1.63
CA LEU A 120 -0.63 8.81 -1.62
C LEU A 120 -0.26 9.30 -0.22
N LEU A 121 -0.95 8.84 0.82
CA LEU A 121 -0.61 9.14 2.20
C LEU A 121 0.82 8.70 2.55
N THR A 122 1.26 7.55 2.03
CA THR A 122 2.64 7.08 2.19
C THR A 122 3.65 8.05 1.58
N GLU A 123 3.41 8.48 0.33
CA GLU A 123 4.31 9.38 -0.40
C GLU A 123 4.39 10.76 0.26
N ILE A 124 3.24 11.32 0.65
CA ILE A 124 3.18 12.58 1.41
C ILE A 124 3.96 12.44 2.70
N SER A 125 3.75 11.35 3.45
CA SER A 125 4.43 11.15 4.72
C SER A 125 5.94 10.94 4.56
N LYS A 126 6.41 10.33 3.46
CA LYS A 126 7.85 10.24 3.13
C LYS A 126 8.45 11.63 2.92
N LYS A 127 7.80 12.47 2.13
CA LYS A 127 8.23 13.86 1.88
C LYS A 127 8.22 14.69 3.16
N LEU A 128 7.19 14.55 3.98
CA LEU A 128 7.08 15.25 5.26
C LEU A 128 8.21 14.85 6.23
N HIS A 129 8.51 13.55 6.33
CA HIS A 129 9.61 13.06 7.16
C HIS A 129 10.97 13.57 6.68
N ALA A 130 11.21 13.58 5.36
CA ALA A 130 12.43 14.14 4.77
C ALA A 130 12.54 15.65 5.04
N CYS A 131 11.46 16.41 4.87
CA CYS A 131 11.39 17.84 5.17
C CYS A 131 11.67 18.13 6.65
N ARG A 132 11.11 17.34 7.57
CA ARG A 132 11.35 17.48 9.02
C ARG A 132 12.83 17.27 9.37
N HIS A 133 13.46 16.26 8.78
CA HIS A 133 14.89 16.00 8.99
C HIS A 133 15.77 17.11 8.40
N ALA A 134 15.46 17.59 7.19
CA ALA A 134 16.15 18.71 6.56
C ALA A 134 16.04 19.99 7.41
N LEU A 135 14.82 20.33 7.87
CA LEU A 135 14.57 21.48 8.74
C LEU A 135 15.35 21.37 10.05
N LYS A 136 15.38 20.19 10.68
CA LYS A 136 16.14 19.96 11.92
C LYS A 136 17.65 20.18 11.70
N SER A 137 18.19 19.76 10.55
CA SER A 137 19.60 20.00 10.21
C SER A 137 19.93 21.48 9.97
N LEU A 138 18.96 22.27 9.48
CA LEU A 138 19.11 23.71 9.30
C LEU A 138 19.10 24.46 10.63
N PHE A 139 18.23 24.08 11.57
CA PHE A 139 18.16 24.70 12.91
C PHE A 139 19.27 24.25 13.86
N HIS A 140 19.92 23.12 13.60
CA HIS A 140 21.06 22.63 14.39
C HIS A 140 22.43 22.98 13.80
N LYS A 141 22.50 23.91 12.82
CA LYS A 141 23.80 24.47 12.42
C LYS A 141 24.48 25.06 13.66
N PRO A 142 25.68 24.59 14.05
CA PRO A 142 26.40 25.19 15.15
C PRO A 142 26.72 26.64 14.78
N LYS A 143 26.31 27.56 15.66
CA LYS A 143 26.80 28.94 15.65
C LYS A 143 28.28 28.92 16.08
N CYS A 144 29.20 28.75 15.14
CA CYS A 144 30.64 29.05 15.27
C CYS A 144 31.30 28.95 13.88
N ARG A 145 32.15 29.88 13.42
CA ARG A 145 32.98 30.84 14.16
C ARG A 145 33.24 32.07 13.28
N SER A 146 32.74 33.22 13.71
CA SER A 146 33.30 34.52 13.36
C SER A 146 34.68 34.66 14.01
N HIS A 147 35.58 35.36 13.32
CA HIS A 147 36.95 35.73 13.70
C HIS A 147 38.02 34.63 13.63
N ARG A 148 38.81 34.69 12.55
CA ARG A 148 40.26 34.71 12.68
C ARG A 148 40.77 35.90 11.86
N LEU A 149 41.02 37.00 12.56
CA LEU A 149 41.92 38.07 12.14
C LEU A 149 43.34 37.49 12.13
N THR A 150 44.03 37.68 11.02
CA THR A 150 45.46 38.01 10.89
C THR A 150 45.73 38.23 9.41
#